data_AF-A0A0F9MNK8-F1
#
_entry.id   AF-A0A0F9MNK8-F1
#
_cell.length_a   1.000
_cell.length_b   1.000
_cell.length_c   1.000
_cell.angle_alpha   90.00
_cell.angle_beta   90.00
_cell.angle_gamma   90.00
#
_symmetry.space_group_name_H-M   'P 1'
#
loop_
_entity.id
_entity.type
_entity.pdbx_description
1 polymer ?
#
loop_
_entity_poly.entity_id
_entity_poly.type
_entity_poly.pdbx_seq_one_letter_code
_entity_poly.pdbx_strand_id
1 'polypeptide(L)'
;MAKEDIIKHQFPKGKSGNPKGRPEGAISVKARLKKMFREDPEKFEKFIERYLKNPNNEKHVTEMLDGKPQQSIDMEVTLPKPIMDITNGILQDDSNEEDSGIDEKS
;
A
#
# COMPACT_ATOMS: atom_id res chain seq x y z
N MET A 1 8.04 3.20 -27.68
CA MET A 1 8.39 3.29 -26.24
C MET A 1 7.57 4.41 -25.63
N ALA A 2 6.68 4.09 -24.68
CA ALA A 2 5.81 5.07 -24.05
C ALA A 2 6.64 6.02 -23.16
N LYS A 3 6.44 7.33 -23.33
CA LYS A 3 7.07 8.35 -22.47
C LYS A 3 6.32 8.33 -21.14
N GLU A 4 7.02 7.99 -20.06
CA GLU A 4 6.45 8.05 -18.72
C GLU A 4 6.33 9.53 -18.30
N ASP A 5 5.11 9.97 -18.01
CA ASP A 5 4.84 11.31 -17.47
C ASP A 5 5.36 11.39 -16.02
N ILE A 6 6.60 11.86 -15.87
CA ILE A 6 7.22 12.04 -14.55
C ILE A 6 6.56 13.25 -13.88
N ILE A 7 5.64 12.99 -12.95
CA ILE A 7 5.06 14.01 -12.07
C ILE A 7 6.17 14.56 -11.17
N LYS A 8 6.37 15.89 -11.18
CA LYS A 8 7.51 16.61 -10.57
C LYS A 8 7.78 16.31 -9.08
N HIS A 9 6.84 15.69 -8.37
CA HIS A 9 6.94 15.35 -6.95
C HIS A 9 6.92 13.85 -6.65
N GLN A 10 6.80 12.98 -7.66
CA GLN A 10 6.86 11.54 -7.46
C GLN A 10 8.28 11.02 -7.60
N PHE A 11 8.65 10.14 -6.67
CA PHE A 11 9.89 9.39 -6.79
C PHE A 11 9.77 8.44 -7.99
N PRO A 12 10.73 8.45 -8.93
CA PRO A 12 10.66 7.59 -10.10
C PRO A 12 10.61 6.12 -9.68
N LYS A 13 9.61 5.39 -10.18
CA LYS A 13 9.42 3.98 -9.87
C LYS A 13 10.68 3.19 -10.25
N GLY A 14 11.11 2.29 -9.36
CA GLY A 14 12.28 1.45 -9.58
C GLY A 14 13.63 2.15 -9.41
N LYS A 15 13.68 3.46 -9.08
CA LYS A 15 14.94 4.15 -8.78
C LYS A 15 15.09 4.35 -7.27
N SER A 16 16.22 3.90 -6.74
CA SER A 16 16.61 4.18 -5.35
C SER A 16 16.91 5.67 -5.19
N GLY A 17 16.41 6.28 -4.12
CA GLY A 17 16.82 7.64 -3.74
C GLY A 17 18.23 7.74 -3.18
N ASN A 18 18.84 6.59 -2.91
CA ASN A 18 20.26 6.47 -2.67
C ASN A 18 20.88 5.51 -3.71
N PRO A 19 21.24 6.00 -4.90
CA PRO A 19 21.74 5.16 -5.99
C PRO A 19 23.10 4.53 -5.70
N LYS A 20 23.90 5.12 -4.80
CA LYS A 20 25.19 4.54 -4.36
C LYS A 20 25.01 3.45 -3.29
N GLY A 21 23.77 3.23 -2.83
CA GLY A 21 23.46 2.23 -1.83
C GLY A 21 24.13 2.53 -0.48
N ARG A 22 24.16 1.50 0.38
CA ARG A 22 24.90 1.55 1.63
C ARG A 22 26.41 1.63 1.29
N PRO A 23 27.20 2.51 1.93
CA PRO A 23 28.63 2.60 1.66
C PRO A 23 29.34 1.26 1.86
N GLU A 24 30.27 0.95 0.96
CA GLU A 24 31.09 -0.25 1.04
C GLU A 24 31.93 -0.26 2.32
N GLY A 25 32.01 -1.42 2.98
CA GLY A 25 32.70 -1.57 4.27
C GLY A 25 31.92 -1.08 5.50
N ALA A 26 30.74 -0.48 5.34
CA ALA A 26 29.95 0.00 6.47
C ALA A 26 29.34 -1.16 7.28
N ILE A 27 29.82 -1.33 8.52
CA ILE A 27 29.37 -2.36 9.45
C ILE A 27 27.85 -2.27 9.67
N SER A 28 27.14 -3.38 9.44
CA SER A 28 25.70 -3.46 9.73
C SER A 28 25.41 -3.24 11.21
N VAL A 29 24.28 -2.61 11.53
CA VAL A 29 23.86 -2.41 12.93
C VAL A 29 23.84 -3.74 13.68
N LYS A 30 23.37 -4.80 13.02
CA LYS A 30 23.41 -6.18 13.53
C LYS A 30 24.83 -6.66 13.82
N ALA A 31 25.79 -6.45 12.91
CA ALA A 31 27.17 -6.85 13.13
C ALA A 31 27.80 -6.07 14.29
N ARG A 32 27.49 -4.78 14.43
CA ARG A 32 27.96 -3.96 15.55
C ARG A 32 27.39 -4.42 16.89
N LEU A 33 26.09 -4.69 16.96
CA LEU A 33 25.43 -5.23 18.17
C LEU A 33 26.02 -6.58 18.57
N LYS A 34 26.21 -7.50 17.61
CA LYS A 34 26.85 -8.80 17.88
C LYS A 34 28.25 -8.65 18.46
N LYS A 35 29.05 -7.71 17.93
CA LYS A 35 30.38 -7.42 18.47
C LYS A 35 30.29 -6.90 19.91
N MET A 36 29.40 -5.93 20.17
CA MET A 36 29.20 -5.38 21.52
C MET A 36 28.80 -6.46 22.55
N PHE A 37 27.88 -7.36 22.19
CA PHE A 37 27.44 -8.42 23.09
C PHE A 37 28.48 -9.53 23.30
N ARG A 38 29.41 -9.74 22.35
CA ARG A 38 30.55 -10.64 22.54
C ARG A 38 31.61 -10.06 23.46
N GLU A 39 31.86 -8.76 23.34
CA GLU A 39 32.86 -8.05 24.14
C GLU A 39 32.39 -7.82 25.58
N ASP A 40 31.08 -7.66 25.79
CA ASP A 40 30.47 -7.43 27.09
C ASP A 40 29.14 -8.21 27.21
N PRO A 41 29.19 -9.41 27.80
CA PRO A 41 28.00 -10.23 28.01
C PRO A 41 26.98 -9.59 28.95
N GLU A 42 27.37 -8.76 29.92
CA GLU A 42 26.41 -8.13 30.84
C GLU A 42 25.50 -7.13 30.13
N LYS A 43 26.02 -6.44 29.10
CA LYS A 43 25.20 -5.56 28.27
C LYS A 43 24.12 -6.32 27.51
N PHE A 44 24.38 -7.58 27.15
CA PHE A 44 23.38 -8.44 26.53
C PHE A 44 22.26 -8.75 27.51
N GLU A 45 22.59 -9.18 28.73
CA GLU A 45 21.58 -9.47 29.77
C GLU A 45 20.72 -8.25 30.09
N LYS A 46 21.34 -7.08 30.29
CA LYS A 46 20.62 -5.81 30.50
C LYS A 46 19.77 -5.37 29.28
N PHE A 47 20.16 -5.79 28.07
CA PHE A 47 19.36 -5.55 26.87
C PHE A 47 18.12 -6.44 26.87
N ILE A 48 18.27 -7.74 27.16
CA ILE A 48 17.15 -8.68 27.26
C ILE A 48 16.19 -8.28 28.37
N GLU A 49 16.71 -7.90 29.55
CA GLU A 49 15.87 -7.47 30.68
C GLU A 49 15.00 -6.25 30.32
N ARG A 50 15.59 -5.23 29.67
CA ARG A 50 14.83 -4.06 29.18
C ARG A 50 13.84 -4.44 28.07
N TYR A 51 14.23 -5.39 27.22
CA TYR A 51 13.41 -5.83 26.11
C TYR A 51 12.16 -6.55 26.61
N LEU A 52 12.30 -7.44 27.61
CA LEU A 52 11.19 -8.16 28.24
C LEU A 52 10.29 -7.27 29.12
N LYS A 53 10.85 -6.26 29.79
CA LYS A 53 10.06 -5.32 30.61
C LYS A 53 9.16 -4.39 29.81
N ASN A 54 9.38 -4.25 28.51
CA ASN A 54 8.57 -3.36 27.68
C ASN A 54 7.32 -4.13 27.16
N PRO A 55 6.10 -3.73 27.56
CA PRO A 55 4.87 -4.43 27.17
C PRO A 55 4.66 -4.44 25.65
N ASN A 56 5.20 -3.47 24.91
CA ASN A 56 5.10 -3.44 23.45
C ASN A 56 5.91 -4.55 22.76
N ASN A 57 6.91 -5.10 23.44
CA ASN A 57 7.73 -6.18 22.90
C ASN A 57 7.16 -7.56 23.21
N GLU A 58 6.29 -7.69 24.22
CA GLU A 58 5.71 -8.97 24.64
C GLU A 58 4.96 -9.66 23.49
N LYS A 59 4.13 -8.90 22.77
CA LYS A 59 3.45 -9.37 21.56
C LYS A 59 4.46 -9.85 20.52
N HIS A 60 5.51 -9.07 20.28
CA HIS A 60 6.52 -9.39 19.29
C HIS A 60 7.35 -10.64 19.66
N VAL A 61 7.69 -10.81 20.93
CA VAL A 61 8.39 -12.01 21.45
C VAL A 61 7.52 -13.25 21.26
N THR A 62 6.24 -13.15 21.62
CA THR A 62 5.27 -14.24 21.48
C THR A 62 5.14 -14.65 20.00
N GLU A 63 5.02 -13.67 19.09
CA GLU A 63 5.00 -13.92 17.63
C GLU A 63 6.29 -14.57 17.09
N MET A 64 7.44 -14.36 17.73
CA MET A 64 8.70 -15.00 17.34
C MET A 64 8.82 -16.44 17.86
N LEU A 65 8.12 -16.78 18.95
CA LEU A 65 8.10 -18.13 19.53
C LEU A 65 7.03 -19.01 18.90
N ASP A 66 5.79 -18.53 18.86
CA ASP A 66 4.62 -19.30 18.40
C ASP A 66 4.31 -19.08 16.91
N GLY A 67 5.01 -18.13 16.28
CA GLY A 67 4.76 -17.70 14.91
C GLY A 67 3.72 -16.60 14.83
N LYS A 68 3.69 -15.91 13.68
CA LYS A 68 2.68 -14.88 13.43
C LYS A 68 1.33 -15.53 13.15
N PRO A 69 0.23 -14.95 13.63
CA PRO A 69 -1.11 -15.38 13.21
C PRO A 69 -1.21 -15.27 11.69
N GLN A 70 -1.84 -16.25 11.04
CA GLN A 70 -2.07 -16.22 9.61
C GLN A 70 -2.91 -14.99 9.26
N GLN A 71 -2.36 -14.07 8.47
CA GLN A 71 -3.14 -12.97 7.92
C GLN A 71 -4.03 -13.52 6.81
N SER A 72 -5.35 -13.48 7.01
CA SER A 72 -6.29 -13.55 5.90
C SER A 72 -6.24 -12.22 5.13
N ILE A 73 -6.11 -12.31 3.82
CA ILE A 73 -6.26 -11.15 2.94
C ILE A 73 -7.62 -11.34 2.27
N ASP A 74 -8.68 -10.78 2.88
CA ASP A 74 -9.95 -10.63 2.17
C ASP A 74 -9.77 -9.51 1.14
N MET A 75 -9.40 -9.90 -0.08
CA MET A 75 -9.43 -9.01 -1.23
C MET A 75 -10.84 -8.98 -1.83
N GLU A 76 -11.82 -8.47 -1.08
CA GLU A 76 -13.04 -7.97 -1.73
C GLU A 76 -12.69 -6.65 -2.40
N VAL A 77 -12.31 -6.74 -3.68
CA VAL A 77 -12.15 -5.57 -4.54
C VAL A 77 -13.54 -4.99 -4.78
N THR A 78 -13.99 -4.12 -3.87
CA THR A 78 -15.11 -3.22 -4.14
C THR A 78 -14.61 -2.16 -5.12
N LEU A 79 -14.74 -2.46 -6.42
CA LEU A 79 -14.50 -1.48 -7.47
C LEU A 79 -15.44 -0.29 -7.22
N PRO A 80 -14.94 0.94 -7.05
CA PRO A 80 -15.81 2.10 -6.95
C PRO A 80 -16.62 2.20 -8.24
N LYS A 81 -17.94 2.32 -8.12
CA LYS A 81 -18.82 2.49 -9.28
C LYS A 81 -18.42 3.80 -9.99
N PRO A 82 -18.14 3.77 -11.29
CA PRO A 82 -17.86 4.99 -12.04
C PRO A 82 -19.11 5.88 -12.04
N ILE A 83 -18.93 7.15 -11.71
CA ILE A 83 -19.98 8.17 -11.85
C ILE A 83 -20.08 8.48 -13.34
N MET A 84 -21.07 7.91 -14.02
CA MET A 84 -21.41 8.27 -15.41
C MET A 84 -22.67 9.14 -15.42
N ASP A 85 -22.56 10.24 -16.17
CA ASP A 85 -23.60 11.04 -16.84
C ASP A 85 -24.48 12.02 -16.03
N ILE A 86 -24.01 13.27 -15.95
CA ILE A 86 -24.87 14.47 -15.87
C ILE A 86 -24.64 15.31 -17.13
N THR A 87 -24.97 14.80 -18.31
CA THR A 87 -24.98 15.62 -19.55
C THR A 87 -26.17 15.36 -20.49
N ASN A 88 -27.20 14.61 -20.08
CA ASN A 88 -28.35 14.34 -20.96
C ASN A 88 -29.62 15.13 -20.59
N GLY A 89 -29.46 16.30 -19.96
CA GLY A 89 -30.58 17.20 -19.65
C GLY A 89 -30.59 18.50 -20.46
N ILE A 90 -29.65 18.68 -21.38
CA ILE A 90 -29.52 19.92 -22.16
C ILE A 90 -29.49 19.52 -23.64
N LEU A 91 -30.55 19.88 -24.36
CA LEU A 91 -30.77 19.81 -25.83
C LEU A 91 -31.59 18.62 -26.35
N GLN A 92 -32.88 18.89 -26.56
CA GLN A 92 -33.74 18.47 -27.69
C GLN A 92 -35.10 19.15 -27.40
N ASP A 93 -35.28 20.43 -27.68
CA ASP A 93 -35.48 21.11 -28.98
C ASP A 93 -36.77 20.65 -29.67
N ASP A 94 -37.73 21.60 -29.71
CA ASP A 94 -39.09 21.48 -30.21
C ASP A 94 -39.12 21.24 -31.73
N SER A 95 -39.83 20.22 -32.20
CA SER A 95 -40.53 20.29 -33.50
C SER A 95 -41.61 19.20 -33.63
N ASN A 96 -42.81 19.68 -33.97
CA ASN A 96 -44.03 18.94 -34.31
C ASN A 96 -43.89 18.13 -35.61
N GLU A 97 -44.69 17.06 -35.72
CA GLU A 97 -45.57 16.70 -36.86
C GLU A 97 -46.13 15.29 -36.60
N GLU A 98 -47.39 15.19 -36.19
CA GLU A 98 -48.51 14.71 -37.03
C GLU A 98 -48.23 13.35 -37.69
N ASP A 99 -48.91 12.29 -37.22
CA ASP A 99 -49.30 11.21 -38.10
C ASP A 99 -50.75 10.77 -37.82
N SER A 100 -51.44 10.60 -38.93
CA SER A 100 -52.87 10.54 -39.13
C SER A 100 -53.23 9.21 -39.75
N GLY A 101 -54.39 8.64 -39.40
CA GLY A 101 -55.05 7.59 -40.18
C GLY A 101 -54.88 6.19 -39.60
N ILE A 102 -55.94 5.49 -39.17
CA ILE A 102 -56.93 4.76 -40.01
C ILE A 102 -56.25 3.50 -40.61
N ASP A 103 -56.61 2.24 -40.30
CA ASP A 103 -57.86 1.52 -40.59
C ASP A 103 -57.75 0.09 -39.97
N GLU A 104 -58.74 -0.43 -39.23
CA GLU A 104 -59.85 -1.33 -39.63
C GLU A 104 -59.64 -2.86 -39.43
N LYS A 105 -60.58 -3.44 -38.65
CA LYS A 105 -61.23 -4.76 -38.73
C LYS A 105 -60.38 -6.02 -38.47
N SER A 106 -60.86 -7.03 -37.74
CA SER A 106 -62.21 -7.63 -37.70
C SER A 106 -62.67 -8.02 -36.30
#